data_AF-A0A8H6HI53-F1
#
_entry.id   AF-A0A8H6HI53-F1
#
_cell.length_a   1.000
_cell.length_b   1.000
_cell.length_c   1.000
_cell.angle_alpha   90.00
_cell.angle_beta   90.00
_cell.angle_gamma   90.00
#
_symmetry.space_group_name_H-M   'P 1'
#
loop_
_entity.id
_entity.type
_entity.pdbx_description
1 polymer ?
#
loop_
_entity_poly.entity_id
_entity_poly.type
_entity_poly.pdbx_seq_one_letter_code
_entity_poly.pdbx_strand_id
1 'polypeptide(L)'
;MAESPTFLLSRLPHQCQAVDPSFITASRRKKAANRAKSSKYYDINKTEINEAKRISRTRRSVFPTVGRAERILSRKQKPQEPPLKAAVATSTVAEQRESNRIIAATPLKGIISGTTASSSCTPPSPGTTSAPASKAPATALPPSAAPPRSKMAVLADRIPMMWEQFGEVVSNRPLKEYLTNICERFAQLQEEDLESTRTLFEDEQEKLYQVRELILRYQSKALNLEGCTRVWREWDTLRARVDLYLRELSELECEAILGPGQLVVEFRRKTLAFQRAS
;
A
#
# COMPACT_ATOMS: atom_id res chain seq x y z
N MET A 1 24.17 70.73 42.22
CA MET A 1 22.98 70.23 42.94
C MET A 1 22.43 69.09 42.13
N ALA A 2 22.35 67.92 42.75
CA ALA A 2 22.02 66.65 42.10
C ALA A 2 20.51 66.45 42.10
N GLU A 3 19.91 66.43 40.92
CA GLU A 3 18.51 66.05 40.75
C GLU A 3 18.48 64.65 40.12
N SER A 4 18.20 63.66 40.95
CA SER A 4 17.64 62.38 40.55
C SER A 4 16.24 62.32 41.13
N PRO A 5 15.20 62.05 40.33
CA PRO A 5 14.12 61.25 40.88
C PRO A 5 13.55 60.21 39.92
N THR A 6 13.57 58.97 40.43
CA THR A 6 12.48 57.97 40.41
C THR A 6 11.93 57.47 39.07
N PHE A 7 12.40 56.29 38.68
CA PHE A 7 11.66 55.33 37.86
C PHE A 7 10.39 54.86 38.60
N LEU A 8 9.21 55.26 38.09
CA LEU A 8 7.92 54.72 38.49
C LEU A 8 7.72 53.32 37.89
N LEU A 9 8.12 52.28 38.64
CA LEU A 9 7.69 50.90 38.43
C LEU A 9 6.29 50.72 39.01
N SER A 10 5.27 51.13 38.27
CA SER A 10 3.88 50.87 38.64
C SER A 10 3.05 50.56 37.40
N ARG A 11 2.93 49.26 37.10
CA ARG A 11 1.72 48.55 36.60
C ARG A 11 2.11 47.27 35.86
N LEU A 12 2.19 46.16 36.60
CA LEU A 12 1.92 44.84 36.05
C LEU A 12 0.57 44.38 36.63
N PRO A 13 -0.51 44.28 35.83
CA PRO A 13 -1.72 43.63 36.28
C PRO A 13 -1.50 42.11 36.27
N HIS A 14 -0.98 41.56 37.36
CA HIS A 14 -1.14 40.13 37.66
C HIS A 14 -2.59 39.87 38.10
N GLN A 15 -3.51 39.87 37.13
CA GLN A 15 -4.79 39.17 37.27
C GLN A 15 -4.70 37.88 36.44
N CYS A 16 -4.01 36.89 36.98
CA CYS A 16 -4.30 35.52 36.58
C CYS A 16 -5.69 35.21 37.11
N GLN A 17 -6.68 35.16 36.22
CA GLN A 17 -7.99 34.60 36.54
C GLN A 17 -7.76 33.23 37.20
N ALA A 18 -8.28 33.05 38.41
CA ALA A 18 -8.24 31.78 39.10
C ALA A 18 -8.92 30.74 38.20
N VAL A 19 -8.12 29.91 37.55
CA VAL A 19 -8.61 28.85 36.68
C VAL A 19 -9.40 27.88 37.55
N ASP A 20 -10.65 27.68 37.17
CA ASP A 20 -11.61 26.83 37.85
C ASP A 20 -11.00 25.43 38.16
N PRO A 21 -11.05 24.94 39.42
CA PRO A 21 -10.45 23.65 39.81
C PRO A 21 -11.06 22.44 39.07
N SER A 22 -12.18 22.63 38.37
CA SER A 22 -12.82 21.65 37.49
C SER A 22 -11.98 21.33 36.24
N PHE A 23 -11.19 22.27 35.72
CA PHE A 23 -10.36 22.04 34.53
C PHE A 23 -9.14 21.15 34.83
N ILE A 24 -8.51 21.36 35.98
CA ILE A 24 -7.36 20.57 36.45
C ILE A 24 -7.78 19.12 36.72
N THR A 25 -8.96 18.93 37.32
CA THR A 25 -9.50 17.59 37.60
C THR A 25 -9.93 16.85 36.33
N ALA A 26 -10.50 17.54 35.34
CA ALA A 26 -10.82 16.97 34.03
C ALA A 26 -9.56 16.54 33.25
N SER A 27 -8.52 17.37 33.25
CA SER A 27 -7.23 17.06 32.60
C SER A 27 -6.53 15.87 33.26
N ARG A 28 -6.52 15.80 34.60
CA ARG A 28 -5.98 14.65 35.34
C ARG A 28 -6.74 13.35 35.06
N ARG A 29 -8.08 13.40 34.96
CA ARG A 29 -8.92 12.25 34.61
C ARG A 29 -8.65 11.75 33.18
N LYS A 30 -8.50 12.65 32.20
CA LYS A 30 -8.12 12.28 30.82
C LYS A 30 -6.73 11.63 30.77
N LYS A 31 -5.74 12.17 31.48
CA LYS A 31 -4.39 11.60 31.56
C LYS A 31 -4.37 10.21 32.21
N ALA A 32 -5.17 10.00 33.26
CA ALA A 32 -5.33 8.69 33.89
C ALA A 32 -6.02 7.66 32.96
N ALA A 33 -7.07 8.06 32.24
CA ALA A 33 -7.75 7.21 31.27
C ALA A 33 -6.82 6.79 30.11
N ASN A 34 -6.00 7.72 29.61
CA ASN A 34 -5.02 7.41 28.56
C ASN A 34 -3.91 6.47 29.05
N ARG A 35 -3.45 6.62 30.30
CA ARG A 35 -2.51 5.65 30.91
C ARG A 35 -3.13 4.25 31.06
N ALA A 36 -4.39 4.15 31.46
CA ALA A 36 -5.08 2.87 31.57
C ALA A 36 -5.27 2.19 30.20
N LYS A 37 -5.58 2.96 29.14
CA LYS A 37 -5.66 2.45 27.77
C LYS A 37 -4.30 1.97 27.26
N SER A 38 -3.23 2.74 27.50
CA SER A 38 -1.87 2.35 27.14
C SER A 38 -1.42 1.08 27.88
N SER A 39 -1.69 0.97 29.18
CA SER A 39 -1.37 -0.23 29.98
C SER A 39 -2.04 -1.48 29.41
N LYS A 40 -3.35 -1.42 29.07
CA LYS A 40 -4.06 -2.54 28.46
C LYS A 40 -3.46 -2.95 27.12
N TYR A 41 -3.03 -1.99 26.29
CA TYR A 41 -2.38 -2.27 25.02
C TYR A 41 -1.03 -2.99 25.22
N TYR A 42 -0.23 -2.56 26.21
CA TYR A 42 1.02 -3.24 26.57
C TYR A 42 0.80 -4.67 27.06
N ASP A 43 -0.22 -4.91 27.89
CA ASP A 43 -0.51 -6.24 28.42
C ASP A 43 -0.97 -7.22 27.32
N ILE A 44 -1.83 -6.76 26.41
CA ILE A 44 -2.28 -7.55 25.24
C ILE A 44 -1.06 -7.90 24.36
N ASN A 45 -0.24 -6.91 24.02
CA ASN A 45 0.91 -7.12 23.15
C ASN A 45 1.96 -8.04 23.80
N LYS A 46 2.15 -7.95 25.12
CA LYS A 46 3.00 -8.87 25.89
C LYS A 46 2.48 -10.31 25.86
N THR A 47 1.17 -10.51 25.95
CA THR A 47 0.56 -11.85 25.83
C THR A 47 0.75 -12.44 24.43
N GLU A 48 0.51 -11.66 23.37
CA GLU A 48 0.68 -12.09 21.98
C GLU A 48 2.15 -12.46 21.67
N ILE A 49 3.11 -11.65 22.14
CA ILE A 49 4.54 -11.93 21.97
C ILE A 49 4.93 -13.24 22.69
N ASN A 50 4.39 -13.49 23.88
CA ASN A 50 4.69 -14.71 24.64
C ASN A 50 4.07 -15.94 23.99
N GLU A 51 2.87 -15.83 23.42
CA GLU A 51 2.22 -16.90 22.68
C GLU A 51 2.95 -17.23 21.37
N ALA A 52 3.36 -16.22 20.61
CA ALA A 52 4.19 -16.38 19.42
C ALA A 52 5.53 -17.08 19.74
N LYS A 53 6.18 -16.71 20.86
CA LYS A 53 7.38 -17.39 21.37
C LYS A 53 7.12 -18.85 21.75
N ARG A 54 5.97 -19.14 22.38
CA ARG A 54 5.56 -20.51 22.74
C ARG A 54 5.38 -21.37 21.50
N ILE A 55 4.62 -20.89 20.51
CA ILE A 55 4.39 -21.59 19.23
C ILE A 55 5.72 -21.87 18.50
N SER A 56 6.61 -20.88 18.47
CA SER A 56 7.94 -21.01 17.85
C SER A 56 8.81 -22.09 18.52
N ARG A 57 8.77 -22.18 19.86
CA ARG A 57 9.48 -23.22 20.63
C ARG A 57 8.91 -24.61 20.36
N THR A 58 7.58 -24.75 20.32
CA THR A 58 6.93 -26.03 20.01
C THR A 58 7.29 -26.51 18.61
N ARG A 59 7.27 -25.62 17.60
CA ARG A 59 7.66 -25.97 16.23
C ARG A 59 9.12 -26.42 16.09
N ARG A 60 10.05 -25.83 16.85
CA ARG A 60 11.46 -26.27 16.87
C ARG A 60 11.65 -27.63 17.57
N SER A 61 10.82 -27.96 18.55
CA SER A 61 10.93 -29.23 19.27
C SER A 61 10.35 -30.43 18.51
N VAL A 62 9.38 -30.22 17.61
CA VAL A 62 8.68 -31.29 16.87
C VAL A 62 9.41 -31.70 15.57
N PHE A 63 10.43 -30.96 15.14
CA PHE A 63 11.21 -31.25 13.92
C PHE A 63 12.73 -31.49 14.12
N PRO A 64 13.23 -32.39 14.99
CA PRO A 64 14.65 -32.76 14.97
C PRO A 64 14.99 -33.89 13.99
N THR A 65 14.00 -34.64 13.48
CA THR A 65 14.24 -35.97 12.88
C THR A 65 14.21 -36.04 11.36
N VAL A 66 13.63 -35.07 10.65
CA VAL A 66 13.52 -35.16 9.18
C VAL A 66 14.84 -34.82 8.47
N GLY A 67 15.64 -33.90 9.01
CA GLY A 67 16.90 -33.46 8.38
C GLY A 67 18.07 -34.46 8.47
N ARG A 68 17.99 -35.50 9.32
CA ARG A 68 19.05 -36.51 9.47
C ARG A 68 18.88 -37.70 8.50
N ALA A 69 17.65 -38.00 8.07
CA ALA A 69 17.37 -39.09 7.14
C ALA A 69 17.76 -38.73 5.69
N GLU A 70 17.50 -37.48 5.24
CA GLU A 70 17.84 -37.05 3.88
C GLU A 70 19.34 -36.97 3.63
N ARG A 71 20.13 -36.61 4.66
CA ARG A 71 21.59 -36.48 4.53
C ARG A 71 22.32 -37.84 4.40
N ILE A 72 21.67 -38.95 4.73
CA ILE A 72 22.23 -40.31 4.61
C ILE A 72 21.95 -40.90 3.21
N LEU A 73 20.84 -40.52 2.58
CA LEU A 73 20.45 -41.02 1.25
C LEU A 73 21.25 -40.35 0.11
N SER A 74 21.63 -39.08 0.23
CA SER A 74 22.43 -38.39 -0.81
C SER A 74 23.92 -38.80 -0.86
N ARG A 75 24.41 -39.64 0.06
CA ARG A 75 25.82 -40.07 0.09
C ARG A 75 26.10 -41.36 -0.70
N LYS A 76 25.07 -42.01 -1.28
CA LYS A 76 25.21 -43.30 -1.99
C LYS A 76 25.11 -43.24 -3.52
N GLN A 77 24.93 -42.08 -4.14
CA GLN A 77 24.90 -41.96 -5.60
C GLN A 77 25.88 -40.87 -6.06
N LYS A 78 27.12 -41.28 -6.31
CA LYS A 78 28.07 -40.50 -7.09
C LYS A 78 28.50 -41.36 -8.29
N PRO A 79 28.05 -41.05 -9.52
CA PRO A 79 28.57 -41.69 -10.72
C PRO A 79 30.04 -41.31 -10.90
N GLN A 80 30.85 -42.29 -11.23
CA GLN A 80 32.29 -42.17 -11.46
C GLN A 80 32.48 -41.89 -12.96
N GLU A 81 32.84 -40.65 -13.32
CA GLU A 81 33.28 -40.31 -14.69
C GLU A 81 34.81 -40.37 -14.79
N PRO A 82 35.37 -40.87 -15.92
CA PRO A 82 36.80 -40.98 -16.14
C PRO A 82 37.43 -39.64 -16.58
N PRO A 83 38.75 -39.46 -16.36
CA PRO A 83 39.41 -38.19 -16.64
C PRO A 83 39.83 -38.09 -18.10
N LEU A 84 39.49 -36.99 -18.75
CA LEU A 84 40.10 -36.57 -20.02
C LEU A 84 40.77 -35.20 -19.87
N LYS A 85 41.85 -35.11 -20.64
CA LYS A 85 43.03 -34.28 -20.46
C LYS A 85 42.81 -32.81 -20.80
N ALA A 86 43.72 -32.01 -20.24
CA ALA A 86 43.93 -30.59 -20.48
C ALA A 86 44.03 -30.21 -21.96
N ALA A 87 43.47 -29.04 -22.29
CA ALA A 87 43.99 -28.19 -23.36
C ALA A 87 43.85 -26.73 -22.92
N VAL A 88 44.97 -26.04 -23.01
CA VAL A 88 45.22 -24.62 -22.79
C VAL A 88 44.73 -23.83 -24.00
N ALA A 89 44.06 -22.68 -23.80
CA ALA A 89 44.19 -21.52 -24.68
C ALA A 89 43.63 -20.24 -24.02
N THR A 90 44.48 -19.22 -24.06
CA THR A 90 44.37 -17.81 -23.65
C THR A 90 43.53 -16.93 -24.60
N SER A 91 43.19 -15.71 -24.13
CA SER A 91 42.95 -14.47 -24.92
C SER A 91 41.55 -14.32 -25.54
N THR A 92 40.85 -13.18 -25.65
CA THR A 92 41.15 -11.74 -25.54
C THR A 92 39.84 -10.92 -25.49
N VAL A 93 39.99 -9.65 -25.14
CA VAL A 93 39.06 -8.49 -25.17
C VAL A 93 38.40 -8.24 -26.54
N ALA A 94 37.16 -7.73 -26.55
CA ALA A 94 36.67 -6.55 -27.30
C ALA A 94 35.24 -6.66 -27.89
N GLU A 95 34.51 -5.54 -27.76
CA GLU A 95 33.50 -4.96 -28.67
C GLU A 95 32.33 -5.81 -29.19
N GLN A 96 31.10 -5.42 -28.77
CA GLN A 96 30.07 -5.17 -29.78
C GLN A 96 29.03 -4.14 -29.31
N ARG A 97 29.09 -2.98 -29.98
CA ARG A 97 28.07 -1.93 -30.04
C ARG A 97 26.99 -2.30 -31.08
N GLU A 98 25.90 -1.54 -30.98
CA GLU A 98 25.01 -1.07 -32.06
C GLU A 98 23.69 -1.81 -32.30
N SER A 99 22.65 -1.00 -32.55
CA SER A 99 21.27 -1.27 -33.03
C SER A 99 20.20 -1.28 -31.92
N ASN A 100 19.14 -0.46 -31.90
CA ASN A 100 18.52 0.41 -32.89
C ASN A 100 17.72 1.54 -32.20
N ARG A 101 17.67 2.69 -32.89
CA ARG A 101 16.94 3.92 -32.55
C ARG A 101 15.88 4.13 -33.65
N ILE A 102 14.85 4.95 -33.35
CA ILE A 102 13.83 5.55 -34.25
C ILE A 102 12.61 4.63 -34.43
N ILE A 103 11.38 5.04 -34.07
CA ILE A 103 10.51 5.98 -34.80
C ILE A 103 9.70 6.88 -33.84
N ALA A 104 9.61 8.16 -34.22
CA ALA A 104 8.70 9.17 -33.68
C ALA A 104 7.57 9.49 -34.67
N ALA A 105 6.51 10.11 -34.13
CA ALA A 105 5.53 10.99 -34.76
C ALA A 105 4.20 10.41 -35.32
N THR A 106 3.14 10.71 -34.54
CA THR A 106 1.76 11.16 -34.88
C THR A 106 1.63 12.04 -36.14
N PRO A 107 0.44 12.17 -36.81
CA PRO A 107 -0.70 12.95 -36.27
C PRO A 107 -2.16 12.59 -36.68
N LEU A 108 -3.07 13.34 -36.03
CA LEU A 108 -4.55 13.44 -36.02
C LEU A 108 -5.32 13.62 -37.35
N LYS A 109 -6.60 13.17 -37.42
CA LYS A 109 -7.84 13.98 -37.65
C LYS A 109 -9.08 13.15 -38.08
N GLY A 110 -10.28 13.64 -37.71
CA GLY A 110 -11.59 13.35 -38.34
C GLY A 110 -12.67 12.92 -37.34
N ILE A 111 -13.55 13.79 -36.81
CA ILE A 111 -14.89 14.24 -37.34
C ILE A 111 -15.78 13.01 -37.63
N ILE A 112 -16.96 12.80 -37.01
CA ILE A 112 -18.28 13.30 -37.45
C ILE A 112 -19.35 13.14 -36.34
N SER A 113 -20.28 14.09 -36.39
CA SER A 113 -21.53 14.36 -35.67
C SER A 113 -22.58 13.24 -35.57
N GLY A 114 -23.57 13.53 -34.70
CA GLY A 114 -24.69 12.71 -34.25
C GLY A 114 -25.71 12.22 -35.28
N THR A 115 -26.65 11.41 -34.80
CA THR A 115 -27.96 11.23 -35.42
C THR A 115 -28.99 10.85 -34.36
N THR A 116 -30.09 11.61 -34.37
CA THR A 116 -31.34 11.43 -33.65
C THR A 116 -32.16 10.27 -34.21
N ALA A 117 -32.89 9.53 -33.36
CA ALA A 117 -34.14 8.90 -33.78
C ALA A 117 -35.05 8.62 -32.57
N SER A 118 -36.09 9.46 -32.48
CA SER A 118 -37.34 9.19 -31.77
C SER A 118 -38.10 8.09 -32.49
N SER A 119 -38.75 7.19 -31.76
CA SER A 119 -39.86 6.37 -32.29
C SER A 119 -40.87 6.08 -31.19
N SER A 120 -41.98 6.80 -31.27
CA SER A 120 -43.27 6.54 -30.64
C SER A 120 -43.88 5.24 -31.15
N CYS A 121 -44.65 4.54 -30.31
CA CYS A 121 -45.85 3.81 -30.74
C CYS A 121 -46.83 3.64 -29.57
N THR A 122 -48.07 3.98 -29.87
CA THR A 122 -49.30 4.01 -29.07
C THR A 122 -49.87 2.62 -28.73
N PRO A 123 -50.80 2.53 -27.76
CA PRO A 123 -51.49 1.30 -27.39
C PRO A 123 -52.79 1.09 -28.22
N PRO A 124 -53.38 -0.11 -28.16
CA PRO A 124 -54.82 -0.16 -27.93
C PRO A 124 -55.30 -1.26 -26.94
N SER A 125 -56.55 -1.06 -26.57
CA SER A 125 -57.34 -1.60 -25.44
C SER A 125 -58.01 -2.97 -25.71
N PRO A 126 -58.82 -3.53 -24.77
CA PRO A 126 -58.97 -4.96 -24.54
C PRO A 126 -60.15 -5.62 -25.27
N GLY A 127 -60.09 -6.97 -25.35
CA GLY A 127 -61.20 -7.82 -25.78
C GLY A 127 -61.17 -9.17 -25.07
N THR A 128 -62.26 -9.46 -24.37
CA THR A 128 -62.77 -10.75 -23.84
C THR A 128 -62.73 -11.83 -24.95
N THR A 129 -62.54 -13.14 -24.74
CA THR A 129 -63.29 -14.11 -23.91
C THR A 129 -62.68 -15.52 -24.09
N SER A 130 -62.99 -16.43 -23.17
CA SER A 130 -63.05 -17.91 -23.30
C SER A 130 -61.78 -18.76 -23.09
N ALA A 131 -61.81 -19.51 -21.98
CA ALA A 131 -61.18 -20.81 -21.75
C ALA A 131 -61.91 -21.91 -22.59
N PRO A 132 -61.53 -23.21 -22.60
CA PRO A 132 -60.54 -23.92 -21.76
C PRO A 132 -59.64 -24.93 -22.50
N ALA A 133 -58.47 -25.25 -21.94
CA ALA A 133 -57.86 -26.58 -22.05
C ALA A 133 -56.67 -26.71 -21.09
N SER A 134 -56.81 -27.59 -20.10
CA SER A 134 -55.74 -28.05 -19.22
C SER A 134 -54.50 -28.50 -20.00
N LYS A 135 -53.40 -27.78 -19.81
CA LYS A 135 -52.05 -28.34 -19.84
C LYS A 135 -51.37 -27.93 -18.55
N ALA A 136 -50.99 -28.93 -17.75
CA ALA A 136 -50.23 -28.73 -16.53
C ALA A 136 -49.00 -27.86 -16.83
N PRO A 137 -48.76 -26.77 -16.08
CA PRO A 137 -47.52 -26.03 -16.22
C PRO A 137 -46.40 -26.96 -15.78
N ALA A 138 -45.47 -27.24 -16.70
CA ALA A 138 -44.20 -27.85 -16.36
C ALA A 138 -43.61 -27.02 -15.22
N THR A 139 -43.50 -27.65 -14.05
CA THR A 139 -42.90 -27.07 -12.86
C THR A 139 -41.52 -26.58 -13.26
N ALA A 140 -41.39 -25.27 -13.44
CA ALA A 140 -40.11 -24.62 -13.66
C ALA A 140 -39.26 -24.98 -12.45
N LEU A 141 -38.23 -25.81 -12.68
CA LEU A 141 -37.24 -26.11 -11.66
C LEU A 141 -36.72 -24.75 -11.13
N PRO A 142 -36.67 -24.56 -9.81
CA PRO A 142 -36.08 -23.35 -9.26
C PRO A 142 -34.67 -23.21 -9.83
N PRO A 143 -34.23 -21.98 -10.18
CA PRO A 143 -32.89 -21.78 -10.71
C PRO A 143 -31.90 -22.42 -9.75
N SER A 144 -31.22 -23.46 -10.24
CA SER A 144 -30.25 -24.24 -9.50
C SER A 144 -29.35 -23.29 -8.73
N ALA A 145 -29.52 -23.24 -7.40
CA ALA A 145 -28.75 -22.37 -6.54
C ALA A 145 -27.27 -22.65 -6.80
N ALA A 146 -26.54 -21.65 -7.31
CA ALA A 146 -25.13 -21.79 -7.63
C ALA A 146 -24.41 -22.35 -6.38
N PRO A 147 -23.48 -23.32 -6.55
CA PRO A 147 -22.80 -23.91 -5.42
C PRO A 147 -22.11 -22.82 -4.58
N PRO A 148 -22.08 -22.97 -3.24
CA PRO A 148 -21.48 -21.97 -2.37
C PRO A 148 -20.01 -21.79 -2.76
N ARG A 149 -19.66 -20.58 -3.20
CA ARG A 149 -18.27 -20.23 -3.56
C ARG A 149 -17.35 -20.48 -2.38
N SER A 150 -16.18 -21.06 -2.63
CA SER A 150 -15.18 -21.26 -1.58
C SER A 150 -14.76 -19.91 -1.00
N LYS A 151 -14.47 -19.86 0.31
CA LYS A 151 -14.01 -18.63 0.98
C LYS A 151 -12.74 -18.06 0.32
N MET A 152 -11.93 -18.91 -0.29
CA MET A 152 -10.74 -18.53 -1.03
C MET A 152 -11.04 -17.92 -2.40
N ALA A 153 -12.06 -18.41 -3.11
CA ALA A 153 -12.52 -17.75 -4.33
C ALA A 153 -12.96 -16.30 -4.03
N VAL A 154 -13.67 -16.10 -2.91
CA VAL A 154 -14.07 -14.75 -2.48
C VAL A 154 -12.87 -13.85 -2.18
N LEU A 155 -11.78 -14.38 -1.61
CA LEU A 155 -10.55 -13.62 -1.38
C LEU A 155 -9.77 -13.33 -2.67
N ALA A 156 -9.74 -14.28 -3.60
CA ALA A 156 -9.11 -14.10 -4.91
C ALA A 156 -9.80 -12.97 -5.69
N ASP A 157 -11.13 -12.91 -5.64
CA ASP A 157 -11.94 -11.84 -6.27
C ASP A 157 -11.63 -10.44 -5.69
N ARG A 158 -10.99 -10.34 -4.51
CA ARG A 158 -10.59 -9.06 -3.90
C ARG A 158 -9.22 -8.56 -4.33
N ILE A 159 -8.39 -9.41 -4.95
CA ILE A 159 -7.06 -9.01 -5.42
C ILE A 159 -7.16 -7.91 -6.49
N PRO A 160 -7.97 -8.07 -7.56
CA PRO A 160 -8.09 -7.02 -8.59
C PRO A 160 -8.58 -5.68 -8.01
N MET A 161 -9.59 -5.74 -7.12
CA MET A 161 -10.09 -4.56 -6.43
C MET A 161 -9.00 -3.83 -5.63
N MET A 162 -8.10 -4.57 -4.98
CA MET A 162 -7.00 -3.96 -4.23
C MET A 162 -5.88 -3.43 -5.15
N TRP A 163 -5.66 -4.05 -6.31
CA TRP A 163 -4.81 -3.47 -7.36
C TRP A 163 -5.38 -2.17 -7.90
N GLU A 164 -6.70 -2.11 -8.11
CA GLU A 164 -7.39 -0.90 -8.52
C GLU A 164 -7.28 0.19 -7.45
N GLN A 165 -7.54 -0.11 -6.17
CA GLN A 165 -7.38 0.86 -5.08
C GLN A 165 -5.95 1.37 -4.94
N PHE A 166 -4.96 0.47 -5.03
CA PHE A 166 -3.55 0.89 -5.06
C PHE A 166 -3.28 1.78 -6.27
N GLY A 167 -3.77 1.38 -7.45
CA GLY A 167 -3.72 2.14 -8.67
C GLY A 167 -4.30 3.54 -8.51
N GLU A 168 -5.48 3.68 -7.93
CA GLU A 168 -6.12 4.97 -7.66
C GLU A 168 -5.26 5.86 -6.76
N VAL A 169 -4.71 5.32 -5.66
CA VAL A 169 -3.83 6.07 -4.75
C VAL A 169 -2.59 6.59 -5.48
N VAL A 170 -1.96 5.76 -6.31
CA VAL A 170 -0.78 6.16 -7.09
C VAL A 170 -1.14 6.76 -8.46
N SER A 171 -2.41 7.06 -8.70
CA SER A 171 -2.95 7.57 -9.98
C SER A 171 -2.57 6.74 -11.21
N ASN A 172 -2.43 5.43 -11.06
CA ASN A 172 -1.98 4.45 -12.04
C ASN A 172 -0.61 4.77 -12.64
N ARG A 173 0.20 5.55 -11.93
CA ARG A 173 1.52 5.96 -12.39
C ARG A 173 2.60 4.99 -11.94
N PRO A 174 3.62 4.73 -12.78
CA PRO A 174 4.82 4.06 -12.32
C PRO A 174 5.48 4.88 -11.21
N LEU A 175 6.22 4.20 -10.33
CA LEU A 175 6.85 4.78 -9.15
C LEU A 175 7.58 6.09 -9.45
N LYS A 176 8.40 6.11 -10.49
CA LYS A 176 9.15 7.30 -10.90
C LYS A 176 8.24 8.49 -11.21
N GLU A 177 7.16 8.28 -11.96
CA GLU A 177 6.22 9.35 -12.31
C GLU A 177 5.39 9.80 -11.11
N TYR A 178 5.04 8.88 -10.21
CA TYR A 178 4.37 9.21 -8.96
C TYR A 178 5.24 10.11 -8.07
N LEU A 179 6.49 9.73 -7.83
CA LEU A 179 7.45 10.53 -7.04
C LEU A 179 7.78 11.87 -7.72
N THR A 180 7.88 11.88 -9.06
CA THR A 180 8.08 13.11 -9.84
C THR A 180 6.91 14.08 -9.63
N ASN A 181 5.67 13.60 -9.71
CA ASN A 181 4.48 14.43 -9.47
C ASN A 181 4.46 14.99 -8.04
N ILE A 182 4.89 14.23 -7.04
CA ILE A 182 5.01 14.72 -5.66
C ILE A 182 6.05 15.83 -5.56
N CYS A 183 7.22 15.63 -6.17
CA CYS A 183 8.26 16.67 -6.22
C CYS A 183 7.81 17.92 -7.01
N GLU A 184 6.97 17.77 -8.03
CA GLU A 184 6.39 18.88 -8.78
C GLU A 184 5.36 19.66 -7.95
N ARG A 185 4.46 18.97 -7.26
CA ARG A 185 3.53 19.59 -6.30
C ARG A 185 4.29 20.30 -5.19
N PHE A 186 5.40 19.70 -4.78
CA PHE A 186 6.29 20.29 -3.81
C PHE A 186 6.93 21.60 -4.29
N ALA A 187 7.47 21.61 -5.51
CA ALA A 187 8.04 22.82 -6.11
C ALA A 187 7.03 23.95 -6.34
N GLN A 188 5.72 23.67 -6.26
CA GLN A 188 4.64 24.66 -6.33
C GLN A 188 4.30 25.27 -4.96
N LEU A 189 4.59 24.55 -3.86
CA LEU A 189 4.50 25.11 -2.51
C LEU A 189 5.67 26.08 -2.34
N GLN A 190 5.41 27.28 -1.80
CA GLN A 190 6.47 28.27 -1.63
C GLN A 190 7.59 27.70 -0.75
N GLU A 191 8.85 27.94 -1.12
CA GLU A 191 10.07 27.28 -0.59
C GLU A 191 10.25 27.34 0.93
N GLU A 192 9.46 28.13 1.65
CA GLU A 192 9.61 28.37 3.10
C GLU A 192 8.63 27.59 3.99
N ASP A 193 7.59 26.96 3.45
CA ASP A 193 6.57 26.30 4.28
C ASP A 193 6.85 24.80 4.53
N LEU A 194 7.72 24.55 5.52
CA LEU A 194 8.04 23.22 6.04
C LEU A 194 6.82 22.44 6.55
N GLU A 195 5.79 23.12 7.07
CA GLU A 195 4.63 22.45 7.64
C GLU A 195 3.71 21.94 6.52
N SER A 196 3.49 22.76 5.48
CA SER A 196 2.78 22.34 4.26
C SER A 196 3.51 21.22 3.52
N THR A 197 4.85 21.24 3.56
CA THR A 197 5.69 20.15 3.02
C THR A 197 5.38 18.84 3.73
N ARG A 198 5.47 18.87 5.05
CA ARG A 198 5.33 17.69 5.90
C ARG A 198 3.94 17.10 5.80
N THR A 199 2.91 17.94 5.86
CA THR A 199 1.52 17.50 5.72
C THR A 199 1.25 16.84 4.35
N LEU A 200 1.87 17.33 3.26
CA LEU A 200 1.75 16.67 1.95
C LEU A 200 2.34 15.26 1.95
N PHE A 201 3.50 15.03 2.58
CA PHE A 201 4.07 13.70 2.70
C PHE A 201 3.26 12.80 3.63
N GLU A 202 2.80 13.32 4.78
CA GLU A 202 1.96 12.59 5.72
C GLU A 202 0.65 12.13 5.06
N ASP A 203 -0.01 13.00 4.28
CA ASP A 203 -1.24 12.68 3.54
C ASP A 203 -1.03 11.58 2.49
N GLU A 204 0.05 11.65 1.72
CA GLU A 204 0.36 10.65 0.68
C GLU A 204 0.78 9.30 1.30
N GLN A 205 1.58 9.33 2.38
CA GLN A 205 1.94 8.14 3.13
C GLN A 205 0.72 7.49 3.78
N GLU A 206 -0.20 8.27 4.36
CA GLU A 206 -1.41 7.75 5.01
C GLU A 206 -2.26 6.94 4.03
N LYS A 207 -2.47 7.45 2.81
CA LYS A 207 -3.22 6.72 1.76
C LYS A 207 -2.59 5.35 1.46
N LEU A 208 -1.27 5.30 1.33
CA LEU A 208 -0.55 4.04 1.09
C LEU A 208 -0.58 3.10 2.30
N TYR A 209 -0.51 3.63 3.52
CA TYR A 209 -0.65 2.83 4.74
C TYR A 209 -2.04 2.19 4.84
N GLN A 210 -3.11 2.90 4.48
CA GLN A 210 -4.45 2.33 4.47
C GLN A 210 -4.56 1.13 3.51
N VAL A 211 -4.00 1.26 2.30
CA VAL A 211 -3.93 0.14 1.34
C VAL A 211 -3.10 -1.02 1.90
N ARG A 212 -1.94 -0.72 2.49
CA ARG A 212 -1.06 -1.72 3.11
C ARG A 212 -1.74 -2.51 4.23
N GLU A 213 -2.47 -1.85 5.12
CA GLU A 213 -3.20 -2.49 6.20
C GLU A 213 -4.29 -3.44 5.68
N LEU A 214 -5.02 -3.02 4.64
CA LEU A 214 -6.01 -3.87 3.98
C LEU A 214 -5.36 -5.11 3.38
N ILE A 215 -4.23 -4.97 2.69
CA ILE A 215 -3.46 -6.09 2.14
C ILE A 215 -3.04 -7.05 3.25
N LEU A 216 -2.46 -6.55 4.34
CA LEU A 216 -2.04 -7.38 5.48
C LEU A 216 -3.21 -8.15 6.09
N ARG A 217 -4.38 -7.51 6.20
CA ARG A 217 -5.60 -8.15 6.69
C ARG A 217 -6.06 -9.28 5.78
N TYR A 218 -6.00 -9.11 4.46
CA TYR A 218 -6.36 -10.16 3.51
C TYR A 218 -5.31 -11.27 3.40
N GLN A 219 -4.02 -10.93 3.47
CA GLN A 219 -2.92 -11.91 3.56
C GLN A 219 -3.10 -12.84 4.76
N SER A 220 -3.38 -12.27 5.94
CA SER A 220 -3.60 -13.06 7.15
C SER A 220 -4.80 -14.01 7.00
N LYS A 221 -5.90 -13.53 6.40
CA LYS A 221 -7.07 -14.37 6.11
C LYS A 221 -6.75 -15.49 5.13
N ALA A 222 -6.03 -15.20 4.03
CA ALA A 222 -5.64 -16.20 3.05
C ALA A 222 -4.72 -17.28 3.67
N LEU A 223 -3.76 -16.84 4.50
CA LEU A 223 -2.84 -17.73 5.20
C LEU A 223 -3.58 -18.67 6.17
N ASN A 224 -4.59 -18.16 6.88
CA ASN A 224 -5.38 -18.96 7.82
C ASN A 224 -6.32 -19.97 7.15
N LEU A 225 -6.71 -19.74 5.89
CA LEU A 225 -7.62 -20.63 5.17
C LEU A 225 -6.90 -21.81 4.51
N GLU A 226 -5.84 -21.54 3.74
CA GLU A 226 -5.18 -22.56 2.91
C GLU A 226 -3.64 -22.48 2.97
N GLY A 227 -3.06 -21.60 3.80
CA GLY A 227 -1.62 -21.40 3.87
C GLY A 227 -1.06 -20.56 2.71
N CYS A 228 0.21 -20.79 2.36
CA CYS A 228 0.92 -20.04 1.32
C CYS A 228 0.52 -20.50 -0.09
N THR A 229 -0.69 -20.14 -0.52
CA THR A 229 -1.22 -20.44 -1.86
C THR A 229 -0.78 -19.41 -2.90
N ARG A 230 -1.14 -19.63 -4.18
CA ARG A 230 -0.93 -18.64 -5.26
C ARG A 230 -1.58 -17.30 -4.93
N VAL A 231 -2.82 -17.32 -4.43
CA VAL A 231 -3.58 -16.13 -4.00
C VAL A 231 -2.78 -15.35 -2.96
N TRP A 232 -2.19 -16.03 -1.98
CA TRP A 232 -1.33 -15.39 -0.98
C TRP A 232 -0.10 -14.70 -1.59
N ARG A 233 0.55 -15.33 -2.59
CA ARG A 233 1.71 -14.73 -3.28
C ARG A 233 1.35 -13.50 -4.10
N GLU A 234 0.15 -13.46 -4.68
CA GLU A 234 -0.35 -12.28 -5.39
C GLU A 234 -0.56 -11.10 -4.44
N TRP A 235 -1.11 -11.36 -3.24
CA TRP A 235 -1.15 -10.35 -2.16
C TRP A 235 0.25 -9.91 -1.72
N ASP A 236 1.21 -10.82 -1.65
CA ASP A 236 2.60 -10.53 -1.27
C ASP A 236 3.32 -9.66 -2.30
N THR A 237 3.08 -9.93 -3.58
CA THR A 237 3.56 -9.08 -4.68
C THR A 237 2.99 -7.67 -4.57
N LEU A 238 1.68 -7.55 -4.33
CA LEU A 238 1.04 -6.24 -4.17
C LEU A 238 1.59 -5.50 -2.96
N ARG A 239 1.75 -6.19 -1.82
CA ARG A 239 2.35 -5.63 -0.60
C ARG A 239 3.76 -5.11 -0.87
N ALA A 240 4.62 -5.91 -1.49
CA ALA A 240 6.00 -5.54 -1.79
C ALA A 240 6.06 -4.26 -2.65
N ARG A 241 5.09 -4.09 -3.56
CA ARG A 241 4.96 -2.88 -4.37
C ARG A 241 4.53 -1.66 -3.55
N VAL A 242 3.56 -1.80 -2.65
CA VAL A 242 3.17 -0.72 -1.72
C VAL A 242 4.33 -0.33 -0.80
N ASP A 243 5.03 -1.33 -0.24
CA ASP A 243 6.18 -1.13 0.63
C ASP A 243 7.32 -0.39 -0.10
N LEU A 244 7.51 -0.64 -1.41
CA LEU A 244 8.45 0.10 -2.23
C LEU A 244 8.08 1.58 -2.33
N TYR A 245 6.82 1.93 -2.63
CA TYR A 245 6.39 3.33 -2.72
C TYR A 245 6.54 4.05 -1.38
N LEU A 246 6.16 3.41 -0.27
CA LEU A 246 6.31 3.98 1.07
C LEU A 246 7.77 4.27 1.44
N ARG A 247 8.69 3.35 1.10
CA ARG A 247 10.12 3.54 1.37
C ARG A 247 10.67 4.74 0.62
N GLU A 248 10.42 4.83 -0.69
CA GLU A 248 10.95 5.92 -1.52
C GLU A 248 10.33 7.27 -1.14
N LEU A 249 9.06 7.29 -0.72
CA LEU A 249 8.45 8.49 -0.13
C LEU A 249 9.11 8.91 1.17
N SER A 250 9.46 7.95 2.03
CA SER A 250 10.14 8.25 3.30
C SER A 250 11.55 8.79 3.05
N GLU A 251 12.23 8.29 2.02
CA GLU A 251 13.54 8.80 1.60
C GLU A 251 13.42 10.26 1.10
N LEU A 252 12.41 10.57 0.28
CA LEU A 252 12.14 11.94 -0.16
C LEU A 252 11.75 12.87 0.98
N GLU A 253 10.94 12.39 1.94
CA GLU A 253 10.59 13.17 3.12
C GLU A 253 11.85 13.52 3.94
N CYS A 254 12.77 12.56 4.10
CA CYS A 254 14.03 12.81 4.78
C CYS A 254 14.86 13.88 4.06
N GLU A 255 14.93 13.84 2.73
CA GLU A 255 15.60 14.87 1.92
C GLU A 255 14.88 16.23 2.02
N ALA A 256 13.54 16.24 2.08
CA ALA A 256 12.73 17.45 2.26
C ALA A 256 12.99 18.12 3.62
N ILE A 257 13.10 17.32 4.69
CA ILE A 257 13.36 17.81 6.06
C ILE A 257 14.72 18.51 6.17
N LEU A 258 15.73 18.05 5.42
CA LEU A 258 17.05 18.70 5.38
C LEU A 258 17.00 20.08 4.74
N GLY A 259 16.03 20.32 3.85
CA GLY A 259 15.77 21.62 3.27
C GLY A 259 14.80 21.53 2.08
N PRO A 260 13.60 22.13 2.17
CA PRO A 260 12.64 22.19 1.07
C PRO A 260 13.26 22.70 -0.24
N GLY A 261 13.92 23.85 -0.19
CA GLY A 261 14.61 24.40 -1.36
C GLY A 261 15.72 23.47 -1.90
N GLN A 262 16.40 22.73 -1.02
CA GLN A 262 17.43 21.77 -1.42
C GLN A 262 16.82 20.59 -2.20
N LEU A 263 15.70 20.03 -1.73
CA LEU A 263 15.00 18.97 -2.46
C LEU A 263 14.59 19.43 -3.87
N VAL A 264 14.07 20.65 -4.02
CA VAL A 264 13.70 21.20 -5.34
C VAL A 264 14.92 21.36 -6.24
N VAL A 265 16.03 21.87 -5.69
CA VAL A 265 17.29 22.00 -6.44
C VAL A 265 17.81 20.63 -6.88
N GLU A 266 17.80 19.64 -6.01
CA GLU A 266 18.26 18.29 -6.30
C GLU A 266 17.35 17.58 -7.31
N PHE A 267 16.03 17.74 -7.18
CA PHE A 267 15.04 17.26 -8.13
C PHE A 267 15.29 17.83 -9.54
N ARG A 268 15.52 19.15 -9.65
CA ARG A 268 15.83 19.83 -10.92
C ARG A 268 17.16 19.38 -11.50
N ARG A 269 18.15 19.10 -10.65
CA ARG A 269 19.48 18.59 -11.04
C ARG A 269 19.49 17.10 -11.35
N LYS A 270 18.38 16.40 -11.18
CA LYS A 270 18.26 14.94 -11.35
C LYS A 270 19.21 14.15 -10.43
N THR A 271 19.45 14.66 -9.23
CA THR A 271 20.39 14.06 -8.27
C THR A 271 19.73 13.14 -7.25
N LEU A 272 18.40 13.08 -7.21
CA LEU A 272 17.67 12.24 -6.26
C LEU A 272 17.85 10.75 -6.57
N ALA A 273 17.86 9.91 -5.54
CA ALA A 273 18.12 8.47 -5.67
C ALA A 273 17.18 7.79 -6.69
N PHE A 274 15.88 8.08 -6.60
CA PHE A 274 14.87 7.52 -7.51
C PHE A 274 15.04 7.95 -8.98
N GLN A 275 15.72 9.08 -9.23
CA GLN A 275 16.00 9.57 -10.59
C GLN A 275 17.24 8.93 -11.20
N ARG A 276 18.18 8.47 -10.35
CA ARG A 276 19.44 7.81 -10.77
C ARG A 276 19.29 6.32 -11.07
N ALA A 277 18.28 5.66 -10.49
CA ALA A 277 18.08 4.22 -10.61
C ALA A 277 17.50 3.73 -11.97
N SER A 278 17.52 4.57 -13.01
CA SER A 278 16.96 4.27 -14.34
C SER A 278 18.02 4.15 -15.43
#